data_AF-A0A1Q7DPA5-F1
#
_entry.id   AF-A0A1Q7DPA5-F1
#
_cell.length_a   1.000
_cell.length_b   1.000
_cell.length_c   1.000
_cell.angle_alpha   90.00
_cell.angle_beta   90.00
_cell.angle_gamma   90.00
#
_symmetry.space_group_name_H-M   'P 1'
#
loop_
_entity.id
_entity.type
_entity.pdbx_description
1 polymer ?
#
loop_
_entity_poly.entity_id
_entity_poly.type
_entity_poly.pdbx_seq_one_letter_code
_entity_poly.pdbx_strand_id
1 'polypeptide(L)'
;MPFDSIRNYAATLKFDSVIGAADAERMDFATGKIGTGDSAWIEPEEGAWALDSTDLADGRIIARIRTKSTVYAPLGYTPSKWTWWWVDKQHGVWRSLLLSDSLETRQPDSLKLDTHGNYTWHQSIARWKGSQWGTCCKTCCCGS
;
A
#
# COMPACT_ATOMS: atom_id res chain seq x y z
N MET A 1 -1.76 17.10 -4.60
CA MET A 1 -2.43 17.07 -3.28
C MET A 1 -1.37 17.29 -2.20
N PRO A 2 -1.59 18.19 -1.22
CA PRO A 2 -0.68 18.42 -0.09
C PRO A 2 -0.54 17.21 0.85
N PHE A 3 0.53 17.14 1.64
CA PHE A 3 0.70 16.06 2.63
C PHE A 3 -0.27 16.17 3.80
N ASP A 4 -0.64 17.38 4.22
CA ASP A 4 -1.61 17.55 5.30
C ASP A 4 -2.99 17.01 4.93
N SER A 5 -3.42 17.18 3.67
CA SER A 5 -4.67 16.58 3.18
C SER A 5 -4.62 15.06 3.21
N ILE A 6 -3.49 14.47 2.80
CA ILE A 6 -3.26 13.02 2.88
C ILE A 6 -3.27 12.53 4.33
N ARG A 7 -2.60 13.25 5.23
CA ARG A 7 -2.53 12.87 6.66
C ARG A 7 -3.91 12.93 7.30
N ASN A 8 -4.67 13.98 7.03
CA ASN A 8 -6.04 14.12 7.54
C ASN A 8 -6.95 13.01 7.01
N TYR A 9 -6.82 12.65 5.72
CA TYR A 9 -7.54 11.52 5.15
C TYR A 9 -7.09 10.18 5.76
N ALA A 10 -5.78 9.92 5.86
CA ALA A 10 -5.26 8.70 6.46
C ALA A 10 -5.70 8.52 7.92
N ALA A 11 -5.89 9.63 8.65
CA ALA A 11 -6.38 9.62 10.03
C ALA A 11 -7.86 9.20 10.16
N THR A 12 -8.65 9.25 9.07
CA THR A 12 -10.03 8.75 9.08
C THR A 12 -10.13 7.26 8.77
N LEU A 13 -9.04 6.63 8.35
CA LEU A 13 -9.01 5.24 7.90
C LEU A 13 -8.67 4.28 9.05
N LYS A 14 -9.20 3.06 8.96
CA LYS A 14 -8.83 1.95 9.82
C LYS A 14 -7.94 1.00 9.04
N PHE A 15 -6.89 0.53 9.70
CA PHE A 15 -5.94 -0.40 9.11
C PHE A 15 -5.94 -1.68 9.91
N ASP A 16 -6.02 -2.80 9.22
CA ASP A 16 -5.92 -4.10 9.86
C ASP A 16 -4.49 -4.29 10.37
N SER A 17 -4.37 -4.42 11.69
CA SER A 17 -3.09 -4.62 12.37
C SER A 17 -2.87 -6.08 12.79
N VAL A 18 -3.78 -6.99 12.40
CA VAL A 18 -3.58 -8.43 12.58
C VAL A 18 -2.51 -8.89 11.60
N ILE A 19 -1.27 -8.88 12.06
CA ILE A 19 -0.11 -9.30 11.27
C ILE A 19 -0.12 -10.83 11.13
N GLY A 20 -0.60 -11.34 10.00
CA GLY A 20 -0.32 -12.69 9.54
C GLY A 20 1.12 -12.84 9.05
N ALA A 21 1.59 -14.08 8.88
CA ALA A 21 2.98 -14.36 8.45
C ALA A 21 3.37 -13.72 7.10
N ALA A 22 2.39 -13.38 6.25
CA ALA A 22 2.62 -12.73 4.95
C ALA A 22 2.60 -11.19 5.01
N ASP A 23 2.23 -10.62 6.16
CA ASP A 23 2.07 -9.18 6.37
C ASP A 23 3.34 -8.59 7.01
N ALA A 24 4.25 -9.46 7.48
CA ALA A 24 5.58 -9.14 7.97
C ALA A 24 6.64 -9.98 7.27
N GLU A 25 7.49 -9.36 6.44
CA GLU A 25 8.55 -10.08 5.73
C GLU A 25 9.89 -9.36 5.81
N ARG A 26 10.98 -10.08 5.53
CA ARG A 26 12.27 -9.43 5.26
C ARG A 26 12.28 -8.94 3.83
N MET A 27 12.61 -7.67 3.62
CA MET A 27 12.64 -7.06 2.29
C MET A 27 13.91 -6.22 2.10
N ASP A 28 14.55 -6.39 0.94
CA ASP A 28 15.57 -5.47 0.45
C ASP A 28 14.90 -4.38 -0.37
N PHE A 29 14.70 -3.21 0.25
CA PHE A 29 14.01 -2.08 -0.35
C PHE A 29 14.70 -1.48 -1.58
N ALA A 30 16.00 -1.72 -1.76
CA ALA A 30 16.70 -1.26 -2.95
C ALA A 30 16.40 -2.13 -4.18
N THR A 31 16.12 -3.42 -3.96
CA THR A 31 15.89 -4.40 -5.04
C THR A 31 14.45 -4.93 -5.10
N GLY A 32 13.64 -4.64 -4.09
CA GLY A 32 12.29 -5.21 -3.91
C GLY A 32 12.29 -6.69 -3.51
N LYS A 33 13.46 -7.28 -3.20
CA LYS A 33 13.59 -8.73 -2.98
C LYS A 33 13.15 -9.14 -1.58
N ILE A 34 12.19 -10.08 -1.51
CA ILE A 34 11.71 -10.70 -0.28
C ILE A 34 12.67 -11.80 0.20
N GLY A 35 12.76 -11.98 1.53
CA GLY A 35 13.60 -12.96 2.22
C GLY A 35 15.01 -12.43 2.56
N THR A 36 15.35 -11.22 2.13
CA THR A 36 16.63 -10.55 2.37
C THR A 36 16.39 -9.16 2.97
N GLY A 37 17.43 -8.44 3.42
CA GLY A 37 17.25 -7.07 3.92
C GLY A 37 16.60 -7.00 5.31
N ASP A 38 15.83 -5.94 5.58
CA ASP A 38 15.24 -5.65 6.90
C ASP A 38 13.77 -6.08 6.98
N SER A 39 13.25 -6.27 8.19
CA SER A 39 11.82 -6.57 8.38
C SER A 39 10.93 -5.38 8.02
N ALA A 40 9.83 -5.66 7.33
CA ALA A 40 8.83 -4.72 6.87
C ALA A 40 7.43 -5.23 7.21
N TRP A 41 6.52 -4.33 7.57
CA TRP A 41 5.10 -4.63 7.75
C TRP A 41 4.27 -3.88 6.74
N ILE A 42 3.23 -4.54 6.25
CA ILE A 42 2.20 -3.94 5.42
C ILE A 42 0.84 -4.19 6.08
N GLU A 43 0.07 -3.13 6.27
CA GLU A 43 -1.25 -3.18 6.92
C GLU A 43 -2.30 -2.66 5.92
N PRO A 44 -3.26 -3.50 5.48
CA PRO A 44 -4.29 -3.07 4.55
C PRO A 44 -5.29 -2.12 5.23
N GLU A 45 -5.89 -1.23 4.45
CA GLU A 45 -7.08 -0.47 4.89
C GLU A 45 -8.29 -1.39 4.92
N GLU A 46 -9.00 -1.44 6.06
CA GLU A 46 -10.06 -2.45 6.32
C GLU A 46 -11.24 -2.37 5.33
N GLY A 47 -11.54 -1.19 4.80
CA GLY A 47 -12.61 -0.94 3.82
C GLY A 47 -12.21 -1.19 2.36
N ALA A 48 -10.92 -1.39 2.06
CA ALA A 48 -10.40 -1.40 0.69
C ALA A 48 -11.02 -2.50 -0.18
N TRP A 49 -11.41 -3.63 0.41
CA TRP A 49 -12.10 -4.73 -0.30
C TRP A 49 -13.45 -4.33 -0.87
N ALA A 50 -14.13 -3.34 -0.28
CA ALA A 50 -15.48 -2.94 -0.67
C ALA A 50 -15.48 -1.86 -1.75
N LEU A 51 -14.33 -1.25 -2.01
CA LEU A 51 -14.17 -0.22 -3.03
C LEU A 51 -14.49 -0.79 -4.42
N ASP A 52 -14.95 0.08 -5.31
CA ASP A 52 -15.02 -0.21 -6.74
C ASP A 52 -13.93 0.54 -7.53
N SER A 53 -13.92 0.37 -8.85
CA SER A 53 -12.95 1.05 -9.71
C SER A 53 -13.14 2.57 -9.76
N THR A 54 -14.34 3.07 -9.51
CA THR A 54 -14.62 4.52 -9.46
C THR A 54 -14.03 5.11 -8.19
N ASP A 55 -14.26 4.44 -7.05
CA ASP A 55 -13.66 4.81 -5.77
C ASP A 55 -12.14 4.87 -5.86
N LEU A 56 -11.53 3.81 -6.39
CA LEU A 56 -10.08 3.77 -6.59
C LEU A 56 -9.60 4.86 -7.55
N ALA A 57 -10.35 5.16 -8.63
CA ALA A 57 -9.95 6.19 -9.58
C ALA A 57 -9.90 7.59 -8.95
N ASP A 58 -10.81 7.88 -8.01
CA ASP A 58 -10.83 9.13 -7.25
C ASP A 58 -9.66 9.27 -6.28
N GLY A 59 -9.04 8.15 -5.92
CA GLY A 59 -7.85 8.09 -5.09
C GLY A 59 -8.12 7.56 -3.69
N ARG A 60 -7.43 6.47 -3.35
CA ARG A 60 -7.59 5.75 -2.08
C ARG A 60 -6.25 5.31 -1.53
N ILE A 61 -6.12 5.36 -0.20
CA ILE A 61 -5.03 4.66 0.50
C ILE A 61 -5.53 3.24 0.72
N ILE A 62 -4.81 2.26 0.17
CA ILE A 62 -5.22 0.85 0.24
C ILE A 62 -4.42 0.07 1.30
N ALA A 63 -3.25 0.59 1.69
CA ALA A 63 -2.41 0.02 2.73
C ALA A 63 -1.44 1.05 3.30
N ARG A 64 -0.78 0.70 4.40
CA ARG A 64 0.35 1.42 4.96
C ARG A 64 1.51 0.48 5.26
N ILE A 65 2.73 0.99 5.14
CA ILE A 65 3.96 0.22 5.21
C ILE A 65 4.91 0.85 6.22
N ARG A 66 5.62 0.02 6.99
CA ARG A 66 6.63 0.46 7.94
C ARG A 66 7.78 -0.53 7.98
N THR A 67 8.99 -0.03 8.18
CA THR A 67 10.18 -0.88 8.34
C THR A 67 10.53 -1.03 9.82
N LYS A 68 11.35 -2.03 10.14
CA LYS A 68 11.83 -2.23 11.51
C LYS A 68 12.88 -1.21 11.90
N SER A 69 13.85 -0.98 11.03
CA SER A 69 15.02 -0.14 11.32
C SER A 69 15.53 0.64 10.11
N THR A 70 15.34 0.15 8.89
CA THR A 70 15.86 0.78 7.66
C THR A 70 15.08 2.04 7.29
N VAL A 71 15.79 3.15 7.12
CA VAL A 71 15.29 4.31 6.37
C VAL A 71 15.72 4.14 4.91
N TYR A 72 14.75 3.98 4.01
CA TYR A 72 14.98 3.95 2.56
C TYR A 72 14.25 5.13 1.90
N ALA A 73 14.90 6.28 1.95
CA ALA A 73 14.36 7.55 1.47
C ALA A 73 13.88 7.55 0.00
N PRO A 74 14.54 6.86 -0.96
CA PRO A 74 14.10 6.86 -2.35
C PRO A 74 12.65 6.39 -2.57
N LEU A 75 12.09 5.55 -1.69
CA LEU A 75 10.68 5.13 -1.72
C LEU A 75 9.88 5.56 -0.48
N GLY A 76 10.49 6.37 0.39
CA GLY A 76 9.82 6.91 1.57
C GLY A 76 9.63 5.94 2.74
N TYR A 77 10.29 4.78 2.72
CA TYR A 77 10.20 3.79 3.80
C TYR A 77 11.00 4.22 5.02
N THR A 78 10.41 4.08 6.20
CA THR A 78 11.03 4.50 7.47
C THR A 78 10.46 3.70 8.65
N PRO A 79 11.22 3.52 9.74
CA PRO A 79 10.72 2.91 10.96
C PRO A 79 9.98 3.89 11.86
N SER A 80 10.09 5.20 11.65
CA SER A 80 9.51 6.20 12.57
C SER A 80 8.04 6.53 12.29
N LYS A 81 7.60 6.35 11.04
CA LYS A 81 6.25 6.68 10.55
C LYS A 81 5.79 5.66 9.51
N TRP A 82 4.53 5.74 9.14
CA TRP A 82 3.95 4.92 8.08
C TRP A 82 4.15 5.59 6.72
N THR A 83 4.54 4.81 5.73
CA THR A 83 4.45 5.14 4.30
C THR A 83 3.08 4.68 3.81
N TRP A 84 2.28 5.55 3.20
CA TRP A 84 0.97 5.16 2.66
C TRP A 84 1.09 4.70 1.23
N TRP A 85 0.41 3.61 0.90
CA TRP A 85 0.24 3.13 -0.46
C TRP A 85 -1.07 3.67 -1.03
N TRP A 86 -0.93 4.62 -1.95
CA TRP A 86 -2.03 5.32 -2.62
C TRP A 86 -2.21 4.82 -4.05
N VAL A 87 -3.47 4.62 -4.45
CA VAL A 87 -3.84 4.30 -5.82
C VAL A 87 -4.86 5.32 -6.32
N ASP A 88 -4.65 5.86 -7.52
CA ASP A 88 -5.61 6.71 -8.22
C ASP A 88 -5.57 6.53 -9.74
N LYS A 89 -6.45 7.24 -10.45
CA LYS A 89 -6.41 7.32 -11.90
C LYS A 89 -6.30 8.78 -12.34
N GLN A 90 -5.25 9.10 -13.09
CA GLN A 90 -5.07 10.43 -13.69
C GLN A 90 -4.90 10.32 -15.20
N HIS A 91 -5.63 11.16 -15.94
CA HIS A 91 -5.60 11.18 -17.42
C HIS A 91 -5.85 9.79 -18.04
N GLY A 92 -6.72 8.99 -17.42
CA GLY A 92 -7.03 7.64 -17.89
C GLY A 92 -6.01 6.57 -17.50
N VAL A 93 -4.91 6.94 -16.85
CA VAL A 93 -3.82 6.04 -16.44
C VAL A 93 -3.88 5.79 -14.94
N TRP A 94 -3.89 4.52 -14.55
CA TRP A 94 -3.79 4.11 -13.16
C TRP A 94 -2.40 4.42 -12.60
N ARG A 95 -2.33 4.90 -11.37
CA ARG A 95 -1.09 5.20 -10.67
C ARG A 95 -1.08 4.56 -9.31
N SER A 96 0.10 4.09 -8.92
CA SER A 96 0.43 3.68 -7.58
C SER A 96 1.50 4.63 -7.06
N LEU A 97 1.33 5.14 -5.84
CA LEU A 97 2.24 6.07 -5.20
C LEU A 97 2.55 5.61 -3.77
N LEU A 98 3.83 5.66 -3.42
CA LEU A 98 4.29 5.58 -2.03
C LEU A 98 4.45 7.00 -1.49
N LEU A 99 3.67 7.31 -0.47
CA LEU A 99 3.58 8.64 0.14
C LEU A 99 4.18 8.60 1.54
N SER A 100 5.23 9.38 1.78
CA SER A 100 5.82 9.54 3.12
C SER A 100 5.80 11.01 3.50
N ASP A 101 5.07 11.37 4.54
CA ASP A 101 5.08 12.76 5.04
C ASP A 101 6.43 13.10 5.69
N SER A 102 7.00 12.16 6.44
CA SER A 102 8.20 12.36 7.25
C SER A 102 9.47 12.51 6.43
N LEU A 103 9.45 11.99 5.21
CA LEU A 103 10.53 12.09 4.25
C LEU A 103 10.14 12.98 3.05
N GLU A 104 8.92 13.54 3.09
CA GLU A 104 8.34 14.39 2.04
C GLU A 104 8.37 13.77 0.63
N THR A 105 8.23 12.44 0.52
CA THR A 105 8.35 11.72 -0.75
C THR A 105 7.01 11.30 -1.34
N ARG A 106 6.91 11.39 -2.67
CA ARG A 106 5.79 10.91 -3.48
C ARG A 106 6.32 10.12 -4.66
N GLN A 107 6.54 8.84 -4.43
CA GLN A 107 7.31 8.03 -5.35
C GLN A 107 6.36 7.15 -6.15
N PRO A 108 6.40 7.23 -7.49
CA PRO A 108 5.70 6.27 -8.32
C PRO A 108 6.15 4.86 -7.97
N ASP A 109 5.19 3.98 -7.81
CA ASP A 109 5.42 2.56 -7.76
C ASP A 109 4.76 1.90 -8.98
N SER A 110 5.25 0.71 -9.32
CA SER A 110 4.64 -0.10 -10.36
C SER A 110 3.21 -0.47 -9.93
N LEU A 111 2.28 -0.52 -10.89
CA LEU A 111 0.90 -0.93 -10.63
C LEU A 111 0.48 -1.98 -11.65
N LYS A 112 0.24 -3.18 -11.15
CA LYS A 112 -0.43 -4.26 -11.85
C LYS A 112 -1.81 -4.42 -11.23
N LEU A 113 -2.83 -4.19 -12.06
CA LEU A 113 -4.22 -4.43 -11.69
C LEU A 113 -4.65 -5.78 -12.24
N ASP A 114 -4.79 -6.75 -11.35
CA ASP A 114 -5.32 -8.06 -11.69
C ASP A 114 -6.79 -8.13 -11.27
N THR A 115 -7.66 -8.46 -12.22
CA THR A 115 -9.08 -8.72 -11.94
C THR A 115 -9.26 -10.21 -11.66
N HIS A 116 -10.04 -10.53 -10.64
CA HIS A 116 -10.39 -11.88 -10.25
C HIS A 116 -11.91 -11.98 -10.00
N GLY A 117 -12.44 -13.20 -9.97
CA GLY A 117 -13.85 -13.42 -9.63
C GLY A 117 -14.23 -12.84 -8.26
N ASN A 118 -15.54 -12.69 -8.00
CA ASN A 118 -16.04 -12.26 -6.70
C ASN A 118 -15.46 -13.17 -5.60
N TYR A 119 -14.62 -12.62 -4.73
CA TYR A 119 -14.22 -13.34 -3.53
C TYR A 119 -15.40 -13.39 -2.55
N THR A 120 -15.63 -14.56 -1.97
CA THR A 120 -16.67 -14.79 -0.95
C THR A 120 -16.30 -14.20 0.40
N TRP A 121 -15.01 -13.87 0.58
CA TRP A 121 -14.43 -13.35 1.82
C TRP A 121 -14.27 -11.84 1.69
N HIS A 122 -15.11 -11.10 2.41
CA HIS A 122 -15.19 -9.63 2.43
C HIS A 122 -14.11 -9.02 3.32
N GLN A 123 -12.84 -9.31 3.04
CA GLN A 123 -11.70 -8.87 3.84
C GLN A 123 -10.64 -8.22 2.95
N SER A 124 -10.14 -7.07 3.40
CA SER A 124 -8.96 -6.45 2.79
C SER A 124 -7.72 -7.26 3.17
N ILE A 125 -6.83 -7.47 2.20
CA ILE A 125 -5.58 -8.20 2.41
C ILE A 125 -4.48 -7.41 1.73
N ALA A 126 -3.37 -7.17 2.43
CA ALA A 126 -2.14 -6.67 1.82
C ALA A 126 -0.96 -7.47 2.37
N ARG A 127 -0.03 -7.88 1.49
CA ARG A 127 1.05 -8.82 1.83
C ARG A 127 2.25 -8.65 0.92
N TRP A 128 3.37 -9.21 1.35
CA TRP A 128 4.59 -9.34 0.57
C TRP A 128 4.56 -10.67 -0.22
N LYS A 129 4.27 -10.62 -1.54
CA LYS A 129 4.23 -11.81 -2.43
C LYS A 129 5.05 -11.58 -3.69
N GLY A 130 6.34 -11.88 -3.65
CA GLY A 130 7.31 -11.48 -4.69
C GLY A 130 7.59 -9.96 -4.72
N SER A 131 6.60 -9.16 -4.34
CA SER A 131 6.59 -7.70 -4.24
C SER A 131 5.44 -7.23 -3.29
N GLN A 132 5.06 -5.95 -3.30
CA GLN A 132 3.90 -5.45 -2.55
C GLN A 132 2.62 -5.86 -3.25
N TRP A 133 1.63 -6.34 -2.50
CA TRP A 133 0.33 -6.72 -3.03
C TRP A 133 -0.78 -6.29 -2.09
N GLY A 134 -1.91 -5.84 -2.62
CA GLY A 134 -3.09 -5.43 -1.86
C GLY A 134 -4.39 -5.72 -2.62
N THR A 135 -5.43 -6.16 -1.91
CA THR A 135 -6.80 -6.17 -2.43
C THR A 135 -7.33 -4.74 -2.37
N CYS A 136 -7.69 -4.20 -3.53
CA CYS A 136 -8.03 -2.79 -3.65
C CYS A 136 -9.45 -2.56 -4.18
N CYS A 137 -10.13 -3.61 -4.68
CA CYS A 137 -11.55 -3.57 -4.95
C CYS A 137 -12.18 -4.97 -4.85
N LYS A 138 -13.51 -5.05 -4.89
CA LYS A 138 -14.28 -6.30 -4.75
C LYS A 138 -13.81 -7.43 -5.68
N THR A 139 -13.33 -7.06 -6.87
CA THR A 139 -12.91 -7.98 -7.92
C THR A 139 -11.50 -7.69 -8.43
N CYS A 140 -10.69 -6.90 -7.71
CA CYS A 140 -9.34 -6.57 -8.17
C CYS A 140 -8.30 -6.42 -7.07
N CYS A 141 -7.07 -6.71 -7.48
CA CYS A 141 -5.87 -6.57 -6.68
C CYS A 141 -4.87 -5.63 -7.35
N CYS A 142 -4.14 -4.92 -6.52
CA CYS A 142 -3.06 -4.02 -6.86
C CYS A 142 -1.74 -4.69 -6.44
N GLY A 143 -0.79 -4.84 -7.37
CA GLY A 143 0.56 -5.31 -7.06
C GLY A 143 1.61 -4.38 -7.64
N SER A 144 2.76 -4.23 -6.96
CA SER A 144 3.92 -3.51 -7.51
C SER A 144 5.08 -4.39 -7.90
#